data_AF-A0A7C3YJY5-F1
#
_entry.id   AF-A0A7C3YJY5-F1
#
_cell.length_a   1.000
_cell.length_b   1.000
_cell.length_c   1.000
_cell.angle_alpha   90.00
_cell.angle_beta   90.00
_cell.angle_gamma   90.00
#
_symmetry.space_group_name_H-M   'P 1'
#
loop_
_entity.id
_entity.type
_entity.pdbx_description
1 polymer ?
#
loop_
_entity_poly.entity_id
_entity_poly.type
_entity_poly.pdbx_seq_one_letter_code
_entity_poly.pdbx_strand_id
1 'polypeptide(L)'
;SAIVPDLNKWIHYGAVYDSATKKLTVYVNGEAKGESARDGKPTANSDPVTIGAWGTGSYFVGTIDDVGIFNVALSAADIKTIADKGLKSALNLDATTAVSPSAKLFATWGELKR
;
A
#
# COMPACT_ATOMS: atom_id res chain seq x y z
N SER A 1 19.47 5.30 -14.34
CA SER A 1 20.11 5.64 -13.06
C SER A 1 19.17 5.23 -11.94
N ALA A 2 19.62 4.44 -10.96
CA ALA A 2 18.82 4.13 -9.79
C ALA A 2 18.81 5.38 -8.88
N ILE A 3 17.62 5.89 -8.55
CA ILE A 3 17.51 6.98 -7.58
C ILE A 3 17.88 6.39 -6.22
N VAL A 4 18.91 6.92 -5.58
CA VAL A 4 19.23 6.59 -4.19
C VAL A 4 18.20 7.28 -3.31
N PRO A 5 17.40 6.53 -2.54
CA PRO A 5 16.48 7.08 -1.55
C PRO A 5 17.17 8.05 -0.59
N ASP A 6 16.52 9.18 -0.32
CA ASP A 6 16.89 9.99 0.84
C ASP A 6 16.67 9.16 2.11
N LEU A 7 17.73 9.02 2.92
CA LEU A 7 17.64 8.31 4.20
C LEU A 7 16.63 9.02 5.12
N ASN A 8 15.88 8.24 5.90
CA ASN A 8 14.89 8.71 6.89
C ASN A 8 13.69 9.48 6.32
N LYS A 9 13.36 9.29 5.03
CA LYS A 9 12.11 9.79 4.45
C LYS A 9 11.21 8.64 4.05
N TRP A 10 9.90 8.84 4.19
CA TRP A 10 8.92 7.93 3.64
C TRP A 10 8.99 7.95 2.12
N ILE A 11 8.95 6.76 1.52
CA ILE A 11 8.89 6.59 0.08
C ILE A 11 7.76 5.63 -0.23
N HIS A 12 6.86 6.07 -1.09
CA HIS A 12 5.81 5.21 -1.61
C HIS A 12 6.34 4.45 -2.83
N TYR A 13 6.27 3.12 -2.78
CA TYR A 13 6.54 2.24 -3.92
C TYR A 13 5.25 1.60 -4.41
N GLY A 14 5.03 1.61 -5.73
CA GLY A 14 3.90 0.96 -6.37
C GLY A 14 4.33 0.19 -7.61
N ALA A 15 3.65 -0.92 -7.91
CA ALA A 15 3.80 -1.64 -9.15
C ALA A 15 2.42 -2.03 -9.67
N VAL A 16 2.15 -1.75 -10.94
CA VAL A 16 0.89 -2.10 -11.60
C VAL A 16 1.20 -2.99 -12.78
N TYR A 17 0.59 -4.18 -12.79
CA TYR A 17 0.56 -5.03 -13.96
C TYR A 17 -0.84 -4.98 -14.59
N ASP A 18 -0.92 -4.49 -15.82
CA ASP A 18 -2.12 -4.51 -16.64
C ASP A 18 -2.01 -5.61 -17.69
N SER A 19 -2.81 -6.67 -17.54
CA SER A 19 -2.84 -7.81 -18.47
C SER A 19 -3.51 -7.51 -19.80
N ALA A 20 -4.38 -6.49 -19.88
CA ALA A 20 -5.03 -6.08 -21.11
C ALA A 20 -4.02 -5.37 -22.02
N THR A 21 -3.20 -4.49 -21.44
CA THR A 21 -2.14 -3.78 -22.19
C THR A 21 -0.79 -4.50 -22.16
N LYS A 22 -0.64 -5.56 -21.35
CA LYS A 22 0.61 -6.32 -21.15
C LYS A 22 1.76 -5.46 -20.66
N LYS A 23 1.47 -4.55 -19.72
CA LYS A 23 2.43 -3.57 -19.21
C LYS A 23 2.63 -3.73 -17.71
N LEU A 24 3.89 -3.74 -17.30
CA LEU A 24 4.29 -3.59 -15.90
C LEU A 24 4.89 -2.20 -15.73
N THR A 25 4.26 -1.37 -14.92
CA THR A 25 4.73 -0.02 -14.59
C THR A 25 5.09 0.06 -13.12
N VAL A 26 6.26 0.64 -12.82
CA VAL A 26 6.72 0.89 -11.46
C VAL A 26 6.65 2.37 -11.13
N TYR A 27 6.23 2.67 -9.92
CA TYR A 27 5.99 4.02 -9.42
C TYR A 27 6.81 4.27 -8.16
N VAL A 28 7.35 5.48 -8.04
CA VAL A 28 8.02 5.98 -6.82
C VAL A 28 7.41 7.34 -6.51
N ASN A 29 6.88 7.50 -5.29
CA ASN A 29 6.17 8.71 -4.85
C ASN A 29 5.07 9.16 -5.83
N GLY A 30 4.30 8.20 -6.33
CA GLY A 30 3.17 8.44 -7.24
C GLY A 30 3.56 8.65 -8.70
N GLU A 31 4.86 8.77 -9.03
CA GLU A 31 5.34 9.01 -10.38
C GLU A 31 5.87 7.73 -11.03
N ALA A 32 5.50 7.48 -12.29
CA ALA A 32 6.03 6.36 -13.07
C ALA A 32 7.55 6.55 -13.28
N LYS A 33 8.34 5.54 -12.90
CA LYS A 33 9.81 5.53 -13.06
C LYS A 33 10.29 4.56 -14.12
N GLY A 34 9.44 3.62 -14.54
CA GLY A 34 9.77 2.67 -15.58
C GLY A 34 8.55 1.88 -16.01
N GLU A 35 8.55 1.47 -17.27
CA GLU A 35 7.54 0.61 -17.87
C GLU A 35 8.26 -0.51 -18.65
N SER A 36 7.71 -1.71 -18.58
CA SER A 36 8.17 -2.83 -19.40
C SER A 36 6.98 -3.58 -19.99
N ALA A 37 7.13 -4.03 -21.23
CA ALA A 37 6.21 -5.01 -21.79
C ALA A 37 6.43 -6.36 -21.09
N ARG A 38 5.36 -6.95 -20.57
CA ARG A 38 5.36 -8.29 -19.99
C ARG A 38 4.19 -9.07 -20.54
N ASP A 39 4.50 -10.12 -21.30
CA ASP A 39 3.52 -11.09 -21.75
C ASP A 39 3.16 -12.09 -20.65
N GLY A 40 1.93 -12.62 -20.72
CA GLY A 40 1.45 -13.69 -19.85
C GLY A 40 0.68 -13.21 -18.63
N LYS A 41 0.42 -14.11 -17.69
CA LYS A 41 -0.16 -13.78 -16.37
C LYS A 41 0.90 -14.03 -15.31
N PRO A 42 0.86 -13.33 -14.16
CA PRO A 42 1.66 -13.72 -13.01
C PRO A 42 1.45 -15.21 -12.71
N THR A 43 2.54 -15.96 -12.56
CA THR A 43 2.49 -17.38 -12.24
C THR A 43 1.93 -17.54 -10.83
N ALA A 44 0.87 -18.34 -10.69
CA ALA A 44 0.37 -18.71 -9.37
C ALA A 44 1.28 -19.76 -8.74
N ASN A 45 1.62 -19.57 -7.48
CA ASN A 45 2.32 -20.54 -6.63
C ASN A 45 1.65 -20.60 -5.25
N SER A 46 2.10 -21.54 -4.42
CA SER A 46 1.65 -21.70 -3.04
C SER A 46 2.58 -21.01 -2.03
N ASP A 47 3.54 -20.23 -2.51
CA ASP A 47 4.52 -19.58 -1.64
C ASP A 47 3.83 -18.47 -0.83
N PRO A 48 4.19 -18.30 0.45
CA PRO A 48 3.62 -17.22 1.24
C PRO A 48 4.05 -15.86 0.69
N VAL A 49 3.11 -14.92 0.64
CA VAL A 49 3.43 -13.51 0.40
C VAL A 49 4.17 -12.99 1.63
N THR A 50 5.38 -12.48 1.44
CA THR A 50 6.22 -11.92 2.49
C THR A 50 6.35 -10.41 2.31
N ILE A 51 6.30 -9.67 3.41
CA ILE A 51 6.49 -8.21 3.45
C ILE A 51 7.71 -7.96 4.33
N GLY A 52 8.66 -7.18 3.82
CA GLY A 52 9.90 -6.89 4.56
C GLY A 52 10.84 -8.09 4.72
N ALA A 53 10.67 -9.14 3.94
CA ALA A 53 11.58 -10.29 3.94
C ALA A 53 11.74 -10.87 2.53
N TRP A 54 12.89 -11.49 2.26
CA TRP A 54 13.12 -12.30 1.07
C TRP A 54 13.80 -13.61 1.46
N GLY A 55 13.08 -14.73 1.26
CA GLY A 55 13.54 -16.07 1.62
C GLY A 55 13.81 -16.22 3.12
N THR A 56 14.72 -17.14 3.47
CA THR A 56 15.14 -17.38 4.85
C THR A 56 16.45 -16.65 5.12
N GLY A 57 16.37 -15.38 5.50
CA GLY A 57 17.53 -14.66 6.05
C GLY A 57 17.75 -13.24 5.56
N SER A 58 17.00 -12.78 4.55
CA SER A 58 17.04 -11.37 4.15
C SER A 58 15.84 -10.64 4.72
N TYR A 59 16.07 -9.70 5.64
CA TYR A 59 15.03 -8.90 6.28
C TYR A 59 15.25 -7.42 6.00
N PHE A 60 14.15 -6.69 5.81
CA PHE A 60 14.17 -5.24 5.66
C PHE A 60 14.47 -4.58 7.01
N VAL A 61 15.42 -3.66 7.00
CA VAL A 61 15.78 -2.85 8.17
C VAL A 61 15.16 -1.47 8.02
N GLY A 62 13.97 -1.29 8.58
CA GLY A 62 13.21 -0.03 8.51
C GLY A 62 11.74 -0.23 8.89
N THR A 63 10.93 0.78 8.61
CA THR A 63 9.48 0.75 8.83
C THR A 63 8.73 0.56 7.51
N ILE A 64 7.70 -0.28 7.52
CA ILE A 64 6.78 -0.48 6.40
C ILE A 64 5.37 -0.15 6.92
N ASP A 65 4.60 0.59 6.13
CA ASP A 65 3.21 0.95 6.43
C ASP A 65 2.38 0.98 5.14
N ASP A 66 1.05 1.01 5.26
CA ASP A 66 0.09 1.18 4.17
C ASP A 66 0.22 0.17 3.01
N VAL A 67 0.41 -1.11 3.33
CA VAL A 67 0.56 -2.19 2.33
C VAL A 67 -0.79 -2.59 1.74
N GLY A 68 -0.89 -2.55 0.41
CA GLY A 68 -2.07 -3.00 -0.35
C GLY A 68 -1.71 -3.91 -1.53
N ILE A 69 -2.58 -4.90 -1.78
CA ILE A 69 -2.52 -5.78 -2.95
C ILE A 69 -3.89 -5.78 -3.61
N PHE A 70 -3.92 -5.56 -4.92
CA PHE A 70 -5.15 -5.41 -5.70
C PHE A 70 -5.24 -6.45 -6.80
N ASN A 71 -6.45 -6.94 -7.07
CA ASN A 71 -6.74 -7.83 -8.20
C ASN A 71 -7.14 -7.06 -9.47
N VAL A 72 -7.00 -5.74 -9.47
CA VAL A 72 -7.28 -4.84 -10.59
C VAL A 72 -6.04 -3.98 -10.86
N ALA A 73 -5.85 -3.61 -12.13
CA ALA A 73 -4.84 -2.63 -12.49
C ALA A 73 -5.30 -1.24 -12.04
N LEU A 74 -4.56 -0.63 -11.10
CA LEU A 74 -4.82 0.74 -10.65
C LEU A 74 -4.36 1.75 -11.69
N SER A 75 -5.11 2.85 -11.83
CA SER A 75 -4.69 3.93 -12.72
C SER A 75 -3.52 4.72 -12.12
N ALA A 76 -2.81 5.47 -12.95
CA ALA A 76 -1.76 6.38 -12.46
C ALA A 76 -2.31 7.42 -11.47
N ALA A 77 -3.58 7.84 -11.60
CA ALA A 77 -4.22 8.77 -10.68
C ALA A 77 -4.52 8.11 -9.32
N ASP A 78 -4.92 6.85 -9.30
CA ASP A 78 -5.12 6.08 -8.07
C ASP A 78 -3.79 5.92 -7.32
N ILE A 79 -2.73 5.53 -8.03
CA ILE A 79 -1.38 5.39 -7.47
C ILE A 79 -0.88 6.73 -6.91
N LYS A 80 -1.11 7.84 -7.63
CA LYS A 80 -0.76 9.17 -7.13
C LYS A 80 -1.54 9.52 -5.87
N THR A 81 -2.83 9.20 -5.82
CA THR A 81 -3.68 9.47 -4.65
C THR A 81 -3.21 8.68 -3.43
N ILE A 82 -2.88 7.40 -3.60
CA ILE A 82 -2.31 6.55 -2.53
C ILE A 82 -0.98 7.15 -2.04
N ALA A 83 -0.09 7.54 -2.95
CA ALA A 83 1.19 8.13 -2.59
C ALA A 83 1.07 9.45 -1.80
N ASP A 84 0.10 10.30 -2.18
CA ASP A 84 -0.08 11.63 -1.57
C ASP A 84 -0.88 11.57 -0.25
N LYS A 85 -1.86 10.66 -0.14
CA LYS A 85 -2.87 10.67 0.93
C LYS A 85 -2.89 9.40 1.80
N GLY A 86 -2.10 8.40 1.45
CA GLY A 86 -2.11 7.09 2.10
C GLY A 86 -3.26 6.19 1.62
N LEU A 87 -3.10 4.89 1.88
CA LEU A 87 -4.00 3.85 1.39
C LEU A 87 -5.41 3.98 1.98
N LYS A 88 -5.49 4.28 3.29
CA LYS A 88 -6.76 4.47 4.00
C LYS A 88 -7.62 5.58 3.37
N SER A 89 -7.02 6.72 3.04
CA SER A 89 -7.74 7.83 2.41
C SER A 89 -8.13 7.50 0.97
N ALA A 90 -7.23 6.87 0.21
CA ALA A 90 -7.50 6.52 -1.19
C ALA A 90 -8.67 5.54 -1.34
N LEU A 91 -8.85 4.66 -0.35
CA LEU A 91 -9.95 3.70 -0.31
C LEU A 91 -11.21 4.24 0.39
N ASN A 92 -11.22 5.51 0.80
CA ASN A 92 -12.29 6.13 1.60
C ASN A 92 -12.66 5.31 2.85
N LEU A 93 -11.66 4.71 3.50
CA LEU A 93 -11.83 3.88 4.71
C LEU A 93 -11.92 4.73 5.98
N ASP A 94 -12.51 5.94 5.89
CA ASP A 94 -12.73 6.79 7.05
C ASP A 94 -13.94 6.32 7.89
N ALA A 95 -14.02 6.84 9.11
CA ALA A 95 -14.74 6.33 10.28
C ALA A 95 -16.29 6.24 10.16
N THR A 96 -16.86 6.30 8.97
CA THR A 96 -18.30 6.05 8.74
C THR A 96 -18.60 4.61 8.30
N THR A 97 -17.61 3.86 7.80
CA THR A 97 -17.77 2.46 7.37
C THR A 97 -16.89 1.45 8.12
N ALA A 98 -15.79 1.89 8.73
CA ALA A 98 -15.21 1.16 9.85
C ALA A 98 -16.24 1.20 10.99
N VAL A 99 -16.54 0.07 11.65
CA VAL A 99 -17.33 0.07 12.90
C VAL A 99 -16.66 1.00 13.90
N SER A 100 -17.07 2.26 13.89
CA SER A 100 -16.67 3.21 14.88
C SER A 100 -17.39 2.80 16.16
N PRO A 101 -16.67 2.52 17.26
CA PRO A 101 -17.31 2.47 18.57
C PRO A 101 -17.96 3.82 18.91
N SER A 102 -17.72 4.89 18.14
CA SER A 102 -18.34 6.20 18.33
C SER A 102 -19.84 6.25 18.02
N ALA A 103 -20.47 5.13 17.64
CA ALA A 103 -21.93 5.02 17.50
C ALA A 103 -22.57 3.98 18.46
N LYS A 104 -21.88 3.57 19.53
CA LYS A 104 -22.51 2.79 20.62
C LYS A 104 -22.28 3.49 21.96
N LEU A 105 -23.37 4.11 22.46
CA LEU A 105 -23.64 4.59 23.82
C LEU A 105 -22.42 5.02 24.65
N PHE A 106 -22.29 6.34 24.83
CA PHE A 106 -21.50 7.01 25.87
C PHE A 106 -21.39 6.17 27.16
N ALA A 107 -20.24 5.57 27.43
CA ALA A 107 -19.86 5.24 28.79
C ALA A 107 -19.34 6.53 29.43
N THR A 108 -20.22 7.29 30.09
CA THR A 108 -19.80 8.39 30.97
C THR A 108 -19.03 7.81 32.16
N TRP A 109 -17.77 8.18 32.30
CA TRP A 109 -17.00 7.94 33.52
C TRP A 109 -17.54 8.86 34.62
N GLY A 110 -18.09 8.27 35.69
CA GLY A 110 -18.26 8.98 36.95
C GLY A 110 -16.97 8.87 37.75
N GLU A 111 -16.35 10.00 38.10
CA GLU A 111 -15.37 10.02 39.18
C GLU A 111 -16.11 9.81 40.51
N LEU A 112 -15.86 8.70 41.19
CA LEU A 112 -16.23 8.53 42.59
C LEU A 112 -15.04 9.00 43.43
N LYS A 113 -15.13 10.22 43.96
CA LYS A 113 -14.29 10.70 45.05
C LYS A 113 -15.15 11.08 46.25
N ARG A 114 -15.33 10.12 47.16
CA ARG A 114 -14.85 10.16 48.54
C ARG A 114 -14.98 8.78 49.17
#